data_AF-A0A0V0WTX9-F1
#
_entry.id   AF-A0A0V0WTX9-F1
#
_cell.length_a   1.000
_cell.length_b   1.000
_cell.length_c   1.000
_cell.angle_alpha   90.00
_cell.angle_beta   90.00
_cell.angle_gamma   90.00
#
_symmetry.space_group_name_H-M   'P 1'
#
loop_
_entity.id
_entity.type
_entity.pdbx_description
1 polymer ?
#
loop_
_entity_poly.entity_id
_entity_poly.type
_entity_poly.pdbx_seq_one_letter_code
_entity_poly.pdbx_strand_id
1 'polypeptide(L)'
;MQPSIENYFASSGDMIAPSDRNLEVAVEFKNAQEQPQSRNYPNDYKKLFISLVIFFMATYSNGLAIAYVNKFSTTTYNSTKPLNDIAFSIIPRQRWAWKAADITVAACAVISITVILLHCCNTIILRRMALLASMLYYFRLICIISTQLPPPFEDFHERCLEPIDIANNFSYYLIQAGKVVFNLGTTDVDSKFLCGDTIYSGHTLVAVLLVCFICYYCPTVLQPWMPVFGTLLGISSIAFVIISRQHYTIDCIISILITLILFAWYHSWIMVEHHYSNKWTHLLKNILVYFEENVPPGLLPNDSALPNLKRTFRIDFFTKYFTIRR
;
A
#
# COMPACT_ATOMS: atom_id res chain seq x y z
N MET A 1 -4.08 64.48 30.83
CA MET A 1 -4.05 63.13 31.43
C MET A 1 -5.29 62.38 30.96
N GLN A 2 -5.12 61.15 30.45
CA GLN A 2 -6.15 60.10 30.44
C GLN A 2 -6.31 59.53 31.88
N PRO A 3 -7.27 58.61 32.18
CA PRO A 3 -8.22 57.88 31.31
C PRO A 3 -9.69 58.28 31.65
N SER A 4 -10.79 57.48 31.60
CA SER A 4 -11.08 56.07 31.25
C SER A 4 -12.59 55.85 31.02
N ILE A 5 -12.98 55.04 30.01
CA ILE A 5 -14.14 54.08 30.02
C ILE A 5 -15.56 54.75 30.12
N GLU A 6 -16.63 54.37 29.42
CA GLU A 6 -17.10 53.09 28.85
C GLU A 6 -17.97 53.31 27.59
N ASN A 7 -17.93 52.41 26.61
CA ASN A 7 -18.86 52.40 25.46
C ASN A 7 -19.87 51.25 25.64
N TYR A 8 -21.16 51.57 25.78
CA TYR A 8 -22.23 50.59 25.58
C TYR A 8 -22.54 50.48 24.08
N PHE A 9 -22.07 49.41 23.42
CA PHE A 9 -22.52 49.03 22.08
C PHE A 9 -23.42 47.80 22.16
N ALA A 10 -24.60 47.90 21.57
CA ALA A 10 -25.61 46.86 21.61
C ALA A 10 -25.36 45.75 20.58
N SER A 11 -25.51 44.51 21.04
CA SER A 11 -26.22 43.41 20.39
C SER A 11 -26.25 43.38 18.85
N SER A 12 -25.50 42.45 18.25
CA SER A 12 -26.02 41.49 17.25
C SER A 12 -24.98 40.39 17.05
N GLY A 13 -25.26 39.20 17.56
CA GLY A 13 -24.41 38.02 17.41
C GLY A 13 -25.26 36.76 17.41
N ASP A 14 -25.66 36.31 16.22
CA ASP A 14 -26.47 35.11 16.05
C ASP A 14 -25.67 33.87 16.44
N MET A 15 -25.93 33.35 17.65
CA MET A 15 -25.38 32.09 18.11
C MET A 15 -26.17 30.92 17.51
N ILE A 16 -25.77 30.49 16.30
CA ILE A 16 -26.31 29.30 15.65
C ILE A 16 -26.12 28.07 16.55
N ALA A 17 -27.23 27.39 16.86
CA ALA A 17 -27.27 26.31 17.82
C ALA A 17 -26.41 25.10 17.36
N PRO A 18 -25.86 24.30 18.30
CA PRO A 18 -25.07 23.12 17.93
C PRO A 18 -25.88 22.06 17.18
N SER A 19 -27.21 22.04 17.33
CA SER A 19 -28.12 21.20 16.53
C SER A 19 -28.04 21.55 15.05
N ASP A 20 -28.10 22.84 14.71
CA ASP A 20 -28.17 23.31 13.33
C ASP A 20 -26.86 23.06 12.61
N ARG A 21 -25.70 23.26 13.25
CA ARG A 21 -24.40 22.88 12.67
C ARG A 21 -24.25 21.39 12.42
N ASN A 22 -24.74 20.53 13.31
CA ASN A 22 -24.70 19.08 13.08
C ASN A 22 -25.64 18.67 11.95
N LEU A 23 -26.79 19.33 11.81
CA LEU A 23 -27.72 19.14 10.70
C LEU A 23 -27.14 19.66 9.38
N GLU A 24 -26.50 20.82 9.39
CA GLU A 24 -25.86 21.46 8.23
C GLU A 24 -24.69 20.61 7.72
N VAL A 25 -23.81 20.14 8.61
CA VAL A 25 -22.76 19.16 8.28
C VAL A 25 -23.36 17.85 7.75
N ALA A 26 -24.43 17.32 8.37
CA ALA A 26 -25.08 16.10 7.88
C ALA A 26 -25.74 16.30 6.50
N VAL A 27 -26.31 17.47 6.23
CA VAL A 27 -26.88 17.86 4.93
C VAL A 27 -25.78 18.06 3.89
N GLU A 28 -24.63 18.63 4.26
CA GLU A 28 -23.46 18.79 3.39
C GLU A 28 -22.88 17.42 3.01
N PHE A 29 -22.72 16.50 3.97
CA PHE A 29 -22.35 15.10 3.70
C PHE A 29 -23.37 14.41 2.78
N LYS A 30 -24.68 14.62 3.01
CA LYS A 30 -25.74 14.00 2.18
C LYS A 30 -25.76 14.58 0.76
N ASN A 31 -25.57 15.89 0.60
CA ASN A 31 -25.47 16.56 -0.70
C ASN A 31 -24.20 16.15 -1.47
N ALA A 32 -23.07 15.96 -0.78
CA ALA A 32 -21.84 15.42 -1.37
C ALA A 32 -22.01 13.99 -1.89
N GLN A 33 -22.97 13.24 -1.32
CA GLN A 33 -23.31 11.86 -1.65
C GLN A 33 -24.47 11.73 -2.66
N GLU A 34 -25.34 12.74 -2.79
CA GLU A 34 -26.53 12.70 -3.66
C GLU A 34 -26.39 13.41 -5.02
N GLN A 35 -25.38 14.25 -5.29
CA GLN A 35 -25.28 14.95 -6.59
C GLN A 35 -24.83 14.05 -7.76
N PRO A 36 -25.67 13.83 -8.80
CA PRO A 36 -25.27 13.24 -10.07
C PRO A 36 -24.87 14.35 -11.07
N GLN A 37 -24.06 15.32 -10.63
CA GLN A 37 -23.26 16.06 -11.61
C GLN A 37 -22.41 15.03 -12.36
N SER A 38 -22.25 15.21 -13.67
CA SER A 38 -21.33 14.40 -14.47
C SER A 38 -19.89 14.73 -14.07
N ARG A 39 -19.46 14.19 -12.92
CA ARG A 39 -18.11 14.32 -12.37
C ARG A 39 -17.14 13.81 -13.42
N ASN A 40 -16.50 14.73 -14.12
CA ASN A 40 -15.51 14.40 -15.12
C ASN A 40 -14.24 13.95 -14.39
N TYR A 41 -13.75 12.76 -14.72
CA TYR A 41 -12.55 12.19 -14.11
C TYR A 41 -11.39 12.26 -15.12
N PRO A 42 -10.58 13.34 -15.10
CA PRO A 42 -9.53 13.53 -16.09
C PRO A 42 -8.41 12.49 -15.96
N ASN A 43 -7.99 11.93 -17.09
CA ASN A 43 -6.86 11.01 -17.17
C ASN A 43 -5.52 11.77 -17.16
N ASP A 44 -5.07 12.18 -15.98
CA ASP A 44 -3.79 12.87 -15.78
C ASP A 44 -2.57 11.93 -15.86
N TYR A 45 -2.23 11.48 -17.07
CA TYR A 45 -1.07 10.61 -17.32
C TYR A 45 0.26 11.20 -16.81
N LYS A 46 0.40 12.54 -16.80
CA LYS A 46 1.59 13.22 -16.25
C LYS A 46 1.72 12.96 -14.74
N LYS A 47 0.63 13.08 -13.98
CA LYS A 47 0.62 12.84 -12.53
C LYS A 47 0.81 11.36 -12.21
N LEU A 48 0.21 10.47 -13.02
CA LEU A 48 0.47 9.03 -12.95
C LEU A 48 1.97 8.73 -13.15
N PHE A 49 2.59 9.24 -14.23
CA PHE A 49 4.02 9.02 -14.49
C PHE A 49 4.91 9.49 -13.34
N ILE A 50 4.67 10.69 -12.80
CA ILE A 50 5.41 11.20 -11.64
C ILE A 50 5.23 10.26 -10.42
N SER A 51 4.01 9.79 -10.14
CA SER A 51 3.77 8.85 -9.03
C SER A 51 4.48 7.51 -9.20
N LEU A 52 4.59 7.01 -10.44
CA LEU A 52 5.33 5.77 -10.75
C LEU A 52 6.85 5.96 -10.62
N VAL A 53 7.38 7.14 -10.98
CA VAL A 53 8.78 7.50 -10.74
C VAL A 53 9.09 7.56 -9.24
N ILE A 54 8.22 8.19 -8.43
CA ILE A 54 8.38 8.21 -6.97
C ILE A 54 8.36 6.78 -6.40
N PHE A 55 7.45 5.93 -6.89
CA PHE A 55 7.38 4.52 -6.47
C PHE A 55 8.62 3.71 -6.85
N PHE A 56 9.16 3.92 -8.05
CA PHE A 56 10.42 3.32 -8.48
C PHE A 56 11.59 3.79 -7.60
N MET A 57 11.67 5.09 -7.28
CA MET A 57 12.71 5.62 -6.40
C MET A 57 12.59 5.09 -4.96
N ALA A 58 11.37 4.92 -4.44
CA ALA A 58 11.12 4.34 -3.13
C ALA A 58 11.55 2.86 -3.06
N THR A 59 11.15 2.05 -4.06
CA THR A 59 11.52 0.62 -4.14
C THR A 59 13.02 0.43 -4.39
N TYR A 60 13.65 1.25 -5.24
CA TYR A 60 15.10 1.23 -5.45
C TYR A 60 15.89 1.64 -4.21
N SER A 61 15.42 2.64 -3.46
CA SER A 61 16.02 3.00 -2.17
C SER A 61 15.97 1.84 -1.16
N ASN A 62 14.92 1.01 -1.20
CA ASN A 62 14.84 -0.21 -0.38
C ASN A 62 15.82 -1.29 -0.85
N GLY A 63 15.97 -1.50 -2.16
CA GLY A 63 16.99 -2.39 -2.72
C GLY A 63 18.39 -1.99 -2.28
N LEU A 64 18.70 -0.68 -2.30
CA LEU A 64 19.96 -0.13 -1.79
C LEU A 64 20.13 -0.38 -0.28
N ALA A 65 19.10 -0.12 0.53
CA ALA A 65 19.16 -0.35 1.96
C ALA A 65 19.39 -1.83 2.30
N ILE A 66 18.70 -2.76 1.64
CA ILE A 66 18.90 -4.21 1.77
C ILE A 66 20.33 -4.60 1.37
N ALA A 67 20.82 -4.09 0.24
CA ALA A 67 22.21 -4.33 -0.20
C ALA A 67 23.25 -3.78 0.78
N TYR A 68 22.96 -2.65 1.44
CA TYR A 68 23.84 -2.03 2.43
C TYR A 68 23.87 -2.82 3.75
N VAL A 69 22.71 -3.30 4.22
CA VAL A 69 22.65 -4.06 5.48
C VAL A 69 23.15 -5.51 5.33
N ASN A 70 23.24 -6.03 4.11
CA ASN A 70 23.71 -7.40 3.83
C ASN A 70 25.05 -7.77 4.49
N LYS A 71 25.97 -6.80 4.61
CA LYS A 71 27.26 -7.00 5.30
C LYS A 71 27.08 -7.50 6.74
N PHE A 72 26.12 -6.93 7.49
CA PHE A 72 25.93 -7.24 8.91
C PHE A 72 25.39 -8.65 9.14
N SER A 73 24.62 -9.20 8.19
CA SER A 73 24.19 -10.61 8.23
C SER A 73 25.38 -11.57 8.29
N THR A 74 26.51 -11.24 7.65
CA THR A 74 27.71 -12.11 7.62
C THR A 74 28.78 -11.65 8.61
N THR A 75 28.89 -10.36 8.95
CA THR A 75 29.93 -9.87 9.87
C THR A 75 29.51 -9.89 11.34
N THR A 76 28.25 -9.57 11.63
CA THR A 76 27.77 -9.33 13.00
C THR A 76 26.99 -10.53 13.52
N TYR A 77 26.12 -11.11 12.69
CA TYR A 77 25.22 -12.18 13.11
C TYR A 77 25.77 -13.59 12.83
N ASN A 78 27.03 -13.74 12.44
CA ASN A 78 27.67 -14.98 11.98
C ASN A 78 27.69 -16.15 13.01
N SER A 79 27.20 -15.94 14.23
CA SER A 79 27.02 -17.01 15.23
C SER A 79 25.79 -16.75 16.09
N THR A 80 24.89 -15.85 15.66
CA THR A 80 23.69 -15.47 16.37
C THR A 80 22.53 -16.33 15.90
N LYS A 81 21.82 -16.98 16.82
CA LYS A 81 20.59 -17.71 16.50
C LYS A 81 19.46 -16.72 16.16
N PRO A 82 18.47 -17.12 15.33
CA PRO A 82 17.24 -16.35 15.15
C PRO A 82 16.57 -15.98 16.48
N LEU A 83 15.83 -14.87 16.50
CA LEU A 83 15.04 -14.50 17.68
C LEU A 83 13.92 -15.53 17.93
N ASN A 84 13.53 -15.66 19.20
CA ASN A 84 12.43 -16.52 19.60
C ASN A 84 11.09 -15.93 19.13
N ASP A 85 10.53 -16.50 18.06
CA ASP A 85 9.17 -16.21 17.59
C ASP A 85 8.22 -17.35 17.97
N ILE A 86 7.04 -17.00 18.48
CA ILE A 86 6.01 -17.96 18.93
C ILE A 86 5.48 -18.78 17.74
N ALA A 87 5.39 -18.21 16.54
CA ALA A 87 4.96 -18.97 15.36
C ALA A 87 6.01 -20.02 14.97
N PHE A 88 7.30 -19.74 15.16
CA PHE A 88 8.40 -20.62 14.77
C PHE A 88 8.62 -21.79 15.74
N SER A 89 8.15 -21.68 16.99
CA SER A 89 8.15 -22.79 17.95
C SER A 89 6.96 -23.74 17.75
N ILE A 90 5.85 -23.26 17.17
CA ILE A 90 4.68 -24.07 16.85
C ILE A 90 4.84 -24.76 15.48
N ILE A 91 5.36 -24.06 14.47
CA ILE A 91 5.42 -24.56 13.08
C ILE A 91 6.89 -24.70 12.63
N PRO A 92 7.34 -25.92 12.25
CA PRO A 92 8.68 -26.10 11.69
C PRO A 92 8.76 -25.51 10.27
N ARG A 93 9.88 -24.84 9.98
CA ARG A 93 10.13 -24.12 8.73
C ARG A 93 9.89 -24.98 7.48
N GLN A 94 9.03 -24.52 6.58
CA GLN A 94 8.79 -25.17 5.29
C GLN A 94 9.51 -24.44 4.17
N ARG A 95 10.51 -25.07 3.53
CA ARG A 95 11.28 -24.44 2.45
C ARG A 95 10.41 -24.10 1.22
N TRP A 96 9.43 -24.94 0.88
CA TRP A 96 8.50 -24.71 -0.24
C TRP A 96 7.61 -23.47 -0.05
N ALA A 97 7.30 -23.10 1.21
CA ALA A 97 6.44 -21.97 1.52
C ALA A 97 7.06 -20.63 1.07
N TRP A 98 8.39 -20.56 0.93
CA TRP A 98 9.09 -19.37 0.41
C TRP A 98 8.63 -19.02 -1.01
N LYS A 99 8.63 -20.03 -1.90
CA LYS A 99 8.16 -19.88 -3.28
C LYS A 99 6.64 -19.71 -3.36
N ALA A 100 5.89 -20.31 -2.44
CA ALA A 100 4.44 -20.10 -2.33
C ALA A 100 4.08 -18.67 -1.92
N ALA A 101 4.84 -18.05 -0.99
CA ALA A 101 4.69 -16.64 -0.63
C ALA A 101 4.89 -15.74 -1.86
N ASP A 102 6.01 -15.88 -2.57
CA ASP A 102 6.30 -15.12 -3.79
C ASP A 102 5.20 -15.25 -4.85
N ILE A 103 4.73 -16.48 -5.12
CA ILE A 103 3.66 -16.75 -6.10
C ILE A 103 2.32 -16.14 -5.66
N THR A 104 1.95 -16.22 -4.37
CA THR A 104 0.67 -15.66 -3.87
C THR A 104 0.66 -14.14 -3.87
N VAL A 105 1.78 -13.47 -3.52
CA VAL A 105 1.92 -12.01 -3.68
C VAL A 105 1.79 -11.62 -5.15
N ALA A 106 2.50 -12.30 -6.05
CA ALA A 106 2.45 -12.03 -7.49
C ALA A 106 1.04 -12.23 -8.07
N ALA A 107 0.33 -13.29 -7.67
CA ALA A 107 -1.06 -13.53 -8.06
C ALA A 107 -1.99 -12.42 -7.56
N CYS A 108 -1.83 -12.00 -6.30
CA CYS A 108 -2.59 -10.87 -5.73
C CYS A 108 -2.30 -9.56 -6.49
N ALA A 109 -1.05 -9.33 -6.92
CA ALA A 109 -0.66 -8.16 -7.71
C ALA A 109 -1.31 -8.17 -9.10
N VAL A 110 -1.28 -9.29 -9.81
CA VAL A 110 -1.94 -9.46 -11.11
C VAL A 110 -3.44 -9.19 -11.00
N ILE A 111 -4.11 -9.71 -9.96
CA ILE A 111 -5.55 -9.48 -9.73
C ILE A 111 -5.84 -8.02 -9.43
N SER A 112 -5.09 -7.39 -8.53
CA SER A 112 -5.25 -5.97 -8.19
C SER A 112 -5.06 -5.06 -9.42
N ILE A 113 -3.98 -5.26 -10.18
CA ILE A 113 -3.73 -4.52 -11.43
C ILE A 113 -4.86 -4.75 -12.44
N THR A 114 -5.35 -5.99 -12.59
CA THR A 114 -6.48 -6.29 -13.48
C THR A 114 -7.75 -5.56 -13.04
N VAL A 115 -8.09 -5.59 -11.75
CA VAL A 115 -9.23 -4.88 -11.18
C VAL A 115 -9.12 -3.37 -11.41
N ILE A 116 -7.94 -2.79 -11.17
CA ILE A 116 -7.67 -1.36 -11.37
C ILE A 116 -7.78 -0.97 -12.86
N LEU A 117 -7.19 -1.75 -13.77
CA LEU A 117 -7.25 -1.46 -15.22
C LEU A 117 -8.68 -1.54 -15.79
N LEU A 118 -9.51 -2.44 -15.24
CA LEU A 118 -10.92 -2.58 -15.59
C LEU A 118 -11.84 -1.50 -14.99
N HIS A 119 -11.34 -0.67 -14.07
CA HIS A 119 -12.11 0.41 -13.42
C HIS A 119 -12.21 1.66 -14.31
N CYS A 120 -13.33 2.38 -14.28
CA CYS A 120 -13.53 3.61 -15.07
C CYS A 120 -12.45 4.68 -14.80
N CYS A 121 -12.14 4.93 -13.53
CA CYS A 121 -11.10 5.86 -13.06
C CYS A 121 -9.68 5.24 -12.92
N ASN A 122 -9.30 4.28 -13.78
CA ASN A 122 -8.05 3.50 -13.63
C ASN A 122 -6.77 4.33 -13.40
N THR A 123 -6.57 5.42 -14.14
CA THR A 123 -5.41 6.33 -14.02
C THR A 123 -5.30 6.95 -12.63
N ILE A 124 -6.44 7.35 -12.04
CA ILE A 124 -6.51 7.95 -10.69
C ILE A 124 -6.15 6.88 -9.65
N ILE A 125 -6.73 5.69 -9.76
CA ILE A 125 -6.54 4.63 -8.76
C ILE A 125 -5.10 4.09 -8.80
N LEU A 126 -4.52 3.90 -9.98
CA LEU A 126 -3.14 3.48 -10.14
C LEU A 126 -2.16 4.52 -9.55
N ARG A 127 -2.42 5.81 -9.75
CA ARG A 127 -1.69 6.93 -9.13
C ARG A 127 -1.79 6.89 -7.61
N ARG A 128 -3.00 6.73 -7.04
CA ARG A 128 -3.22 6.59 -5.60
C ARG A 128 -2.46 5.40 -5.02
N MET A 129 -2.47 4.25 -5.70
CA MET A 129 -1.74 3.05 -5.29
C MET A 129 -0.22 3.28 -5.30
N ALA A 130 0.32 3.90 -6.36
CA ALA A 130 1.75 4.22 -6.45
C ALA A 130 2.20 5.15 -5.32
N LEU A 131 1.41 6.17 -4.97
CA LEU A 131 1.71 7.10 -3.86
C LEU A 131 1.68 6.42 -2.50
N LEU A 132 0.64 5.63 -2.22
CA LEU A 132 0.53 4.88 -0.96
C LEU A 132 1.66 3.86 -0.82
N ALA A 133 1.95 3.10 -1.87
CA ALA A 133 3.08 2.19 -1.89
C ALA A 133 4.40 2.94 -1.65
N SER A 134 4.62 4.08 -2.31
CA SER A 134 5.82 4.91 -2.11
C SER A 134 6.02 5.31 -0.64
N MET A 135 4.96 5.80 0.02
CA MET A 135 5.02 6.20 1.43
C MET A 135 5.36 5.02 2.34
N LEU A 136 4.76 3.85 2.12
CA LEU A 136 5.06 2.63 2.88
C LEU A 136 6.49 2.15 2.65
N TYR A 137 7.00 2.22 1.41
CA TYR A 137 8.40 1.90 1.09
C TYR A 137 9.39 2.93 1.66
N TYR A 138 9.07 4.21 1.72
CA TYR A 138 9.94 5.19 2.41
C TYR A 138 9.96 4.98 3.92
N PHE A 139 8.84 4.57 4.53
CA PHE A 139 8.85 4.16 5.94
C PHE A 139 9.70 2.88 6.15
N ARG A 140 9.54 1.87 5.29
CA ARG A 140 10.36 0.65 5.26
C ARG A 140 11.87 0.95 5.20
N LEU A 141 12.26 1.87 4.32
CA LEU A 141 13.65 2.34 4.19
C LEU A 141 14.21 2.86 5.51
N ILE A 142 13.44 3.68 6.23
CA ILE A 142 13.83 4.23 7.54
C ILE A 142 14.01 3.09 8.57
N CYS A 143 13.08 2.12 8.61
CA CYS A 143 13.20 0.96 9.50
C CYS A 143 14.48 0.15 9.24
N ILE A 144 14.77 -0.19 7.97
CA ILE A 144 15.94 -1.00 7.58
C ILE A 144 17.25 -0.32 7.97
N ILE A 145 17.35 0.99 7.77
CA ILE A 145 18.56 1.74 8.10
C ILE A 145 18.70 1.94 9.62
N SER A 146 17.58 2.14 10.32
CA SER A 146 17.55 2.40 11.76
C SER A 146 17.92 1.17 12.60
N THR A 147 17.39 -0.01 12.27
CA THR A 147 17.51 -1.20 13.12
C THR A 147 17.56 -2.45 12.25
N GLN A 148 18.46 -3.37 12.62
CA GLN A 148 18.70 -4.62 11.91
C GLN A 148 18.56 -5.80 12.88
N LEU A 149 18.01 -6.91 12.38
CA LEU A 149 17.84 -8.15 13.13
C LEU A 149 18.66 -9.28 12.48
N PRO A 150 19.04 -10.32 13.25
CA PRO A 150 19.56 -11.54 12.67
C PRO A 150 18.47 -12.24 11.84
N PRO A 151 18.82 -12.85 10.69
CA PRO A 151 17.85 -13.55 9.83
C PRO A 151 16.97 -14.56 10.59
N PRO A 152 15.69 -14.75 10.19
CA PRO A 152 14.77 -15.63 10.90
C PRO A 152 14.99 -17.13 10.62
N PHE A 153 16.01 -17.49 9.85
CA PHE A 153 16.31 -18.86 9.42
C PHE A 153 17.76 -19.26 9.72
N GLU A 154 17.94 -20.52 10.12
CA GLU A 154 19.22 -21.06 10.60
C GLU A 154 20.26 -21.25 9.46
N ASP A 155 19.81 -21.62 8.25
CA ASP A 155 20.66 -21.87 7.07
C ASP A 155 21.18 -20.59 6.39
N PHE A 156 21.35 -19.46 7.11
CA PHE A 156 21.63 -18.18 6.47
C PHE A 156 23.03 -18.13 5.84
N HIS A 157 24.04 -18.75 6.45
CA HIS A 157 25.41 -18.83 5.92
C HIS A 157 25.51 -19.36 4.48
N GLU A 158 24.62 -20.30 4.09
CA GLU A 158 24.64 -20.91 2.76
C GLU A 158 23.93 -20.05 1.71
N ARG A 159 22.88 -19.32 2.10
CA ARG A 159 21.99 -18.59 1.18
C ARG A 159 22.25 -17.10 1.10
N CYS A 160 22.99 -16.52 2.05
CA CYS A 160 23.34 -15.11 2.02
C CYS A 160 24.50 -14.83 1.06
N LEU A 161 24.39 -13.74 0.30
CA LEU A 161 25.50 -13.18 -0.45
C LEU A 161 26.57 -12.63 0.51
N GLU A 162 27.83 -12.80 0.12
CA GLU A 162 28.97 -12.27 0.86
C GLU A 162 28.92 -10.73 0.97
N PRO A 163 29.55 -10.13 2.00
CA PRO A 163 29.61 -8.68 2.17
C PRO A 163 30.11 -7.97 0.92
N ILE A 164 29.33 -7.02 0.42
CA ILE A 164 29.71 -6.22 -0.74
C ILE A 164 30.66 -5.10 -0.28
N ASP A 165 31.88 -5.09 -0.82
CA ASP A 165 32.78 -3.96 -0.68
C ASP A 165 32.29 -2.78 -1.55
N ILE A 166 31.59 -1.85 -0.91
CA ILE A 166 31.00 -0.67 -1.54
C ILE A 166 32.08 0.30 -2.06
N ALA A 167 33.26 0.34 -1.41
CA ALA A 167 34.32 1.28 -1.77
C ALA A 167 35.01 0.86 -3.08
N ASN A 168 35.29 -0.44 -3.23
CA ASN A 168 35.93 -0.96 -4.45
C ASN A 168 34.94 -1.37 -5.55
N ASN A 169 33.71 -1.77 -5.20
CA ASN A 169 32.73 -2.35 -6.15
C ASN A 169 31.36 -1.66 -6.13
N PHE A 170 31.34 -0.33 -6.15
CA PHE A 170 30.10 0.47 -6.12
C PHE A 170 29.10 0.12 -7.25
N SER A 171 29.58 -0.18 -8.46
CA SER A 171 28.73 -0.61 -9.57
C SER A 171 28.01 -1.94 -9.30
N TYR A 172 28.71 -2.89 -8.68
CA TYR A 172 28.13 -4.18 -8.27
C TYR A 172 27.07 -3.99 -7.18
N TYR A 173 27.32 -3.11 -6.20
CA TYR A 173 26.33 -2.73 -5.19
C TYR A 173 25.03 -2.19 -5.81
N LEU A 174 25.12 -1.26 -6.78
CA LEU A 174 23.93 -0.74 -7.49
C LEU A 174 23.20 -1.83 -8.29
N ILE A 175 23.94 -2.72 -8.97
CA ILE A 175 23.35 -3.84 -9.74
C ILE A 175 22.61 -4.81 -8.81
N GLN A 176 23.16 -5.14 -7.64
CA GLN A 176 22.53 -6.04 -6.68
C GLN A 176 21.28 -5.41 -6.04
N ALA A 177 21.31 -4.11 -5.72
CA ALA A 177 20.13 -3.35 -5.32
C ALA A 177 19.04 -3.34 -6.41
N GLY A 178 19.44 -3.14 -7.67
CA GLY A 178 18.54 -3.19 -8.82
C GLY A 178 17.88 -4.56 -9.01
N LYS A 179 18.62 -5.67 -8.84
CA LYS A 179 18.07 -7.04 -8.94
C LYS A 179 16.91 -7.27 -7.98
N VAL A 180 16.97 -6.76 -6.74
CA VAL A 180 15.85 -6.87 -5.77
C VAL A 180 14.58 -6.22 -6.32
N VAL A 181 14.71 -5.05 -6.97
CA VAL A 181 13.58 -4.32 -7.56
C VAL A 181 13.06 -5.01 -8.82
N PHE A 182 13.95 -5.39 -9.74
CA PHE A 182 13.55 -5.99 -11.02
C PHE A 182 12.98 -7.41 -10.87
N ASN A 183 13.43 -8.16 -9.85
CA ASN A 183 12.81 -9.43 -9.46
C ASN A 183 11.53 -9.23 -8.63
N LEU A 184 11.06 -7.99 -8.43
CA LEU A 184 9.88 -7.65 -7.62
C LEU A 184 9.91 -8.21 -6.18
N GLY A 185 11.11 -8.31 -5.59
CA GLY A 185 11.32 -8.92 -4.28
C GLY A 185 11.28 -10.45 -4.25
N THR A 186 11.02 -11.12 -5.37
CA THR A 186 11.13 -12.58 -5.47
C THR A 186 12.60 -13.01 -5.43
N THR A 187 12.87 -14.14 -4.79
CA THR A 187 14.23 -14.70 -4.68
C THR A 187 14.21 -16.16 -5.10
N ASP A 188 15.11 -16.51 -6.03
CA ASP A 188 15.19 -17.89 -6.48
C ASP A 188 15.77 -18.77 -5.37
N VAL A 189 15.08 -19.88 -5.07
CA VAL A 189 15.23 -20.65 -3.83
C VAL A 189 16.63 -21.25 -3.69
N ASP A 190 17.26 -21.56 -4.82
CA ASP A 190 18.55 -22.22 -4.94
C ASP A 190 19.72 -21.25 -5.18
N SER A 191 19.44 -19.94 -5.27
CA SER A 191 20.44 -18.89 -5.50
C SER A 191 20.80 -18.14 -4.20
N LYS A 192 22.06 -17.68 -4.08
CA LYS A 192 22.42 -16.75 -3.01
C LYS A 192 21.73 -15.39 -3.23
N PHE A 193 21.08 -14.87 -2.20
CA PHE A 193 20.37 -13.59 -2.23
C PHE A 193 20.90 -12.60 -1.17
N LEU A 194 20.49 -11.33 -1.27
CA LEU A 194 20.84 -10.32 -0.26
C LEU A 194 20.06 -10.58 1.03
N CYS A 195 20.77 -10.97 2.08
CA CYS A 195 20.23 -11.15 3.42
C CYS A 195 20.37 -9.90 4.26
N GLY A 196 19.27 -9.20 4.47
CA GLY A 196 19.13 -8.35 5.64
C GLY A 196 17.74 -8.58 6.18
N ASP A 197 17.61 -8.96 7.46
CA ASP A 197 16.27 -9.00 8.01
C ASP A 197 15.76 -7.59 8.22
N THR A 198 14.75 -7.26 7.44
CA THR A 198 14.13 -5.95 7.45
C THR A 198 13.03 -6.00 8.48
N ILE A 199 13.24 -5.32 9.62
CA ILE A 199 12.10 -4.91 10.44
C ILE A 199 11.11 -4.23 9.51
N TYR A 200 9.84 -4.65 9.58
CA TYR A 200 8.78 -4.39 8.58
C TYR A 200 8.88 -5.34 7.37
N SER A 201 7.86 -6.15 7.11
CA SER A 201 7.82 -7.16 6.02
C SER A 201 7.36 -6.58 4.67
N GLY A 202 8.07 -6.89 3.59
CA GLY A 202 7.82 -6.34 2.25
C GLY A 202 6.67 -7.01 1.52
N HIS A 203 6.70 -8.35 1.48
CA HIS A 203 5.62 -9.19 0.96
C HIS A 203 4.28 -8.89 1.66
N THR A 204 4.30 -8.76 2.99
CA THR A 204 3.09 -8.44 3.78
C THR A 204 2.54 -7.06 3.44
N LEU A 205 3.39 -6.03 3.38
CA LEU A 205 3.02 -4.66 2.98
C LEU A 205 2.33 -4.67 1.60
N VAL A 206 2.95 -5.33 0.62
CA VAL A 206 2.42 -5.41 -0.75
C VAL A 206 1.10 -6.19 -0.78
N ALA A 207 1.04 -7.37 -0.18
CA ALA A 207 -0.18 -8.18 -0.12
C ALA A 207 -1.36 -7.43 0.52
N VAL A 208 -1.15 -6.81 1.69
CA VAL A 208 -2.20 -6.04 2.39
C VAL A 208 -2.64 -4.84 1.54
N LEU A 209 -1.71 -4.07 0.97
CA LEU A 209 -2.06 -2.90 0.15
C LEU A 209 -2.88 -3.31 -1.08
N LEU A 210 -2.47 -4.37 -1.77
CA LEU A 210 -3.17 -4.88 -2.95
C LEU A 210 -4.57 -5.39 -2.58
N VAL A 211 -4.73 -6.10 -1.46
CA VAL A 211 -6.05 -6.54 -0.96
C VAL A 211 -6.94 -5.34 -0.62
N CYS A 212 -6.41 -4.30 0.03
CA CYS A 212 -7.17 -3.08 0.30
C CYS A 212 -7.64 -2.40 -1.01
N PHE A 213 -6.78 -2.30 -2.02
CA PHE A 213 -7.15 -1.76 -3.32
C PHE A 213 -8.19 -2.62 -4.06
N ILE A 214 -8.06 -3.95 -4.04
CA ILE A 214 -9.08 -4.86 -4.59
C ILE A 214 -10.41 -4.65 -3.84
N CYS A 215 -10.43 -4.69 -2.51
CA CYS A 215 -11.69 -4.62 -1.76
C CYS A 215 -12.40 -3.27 -1.89
N TYR A 216 -11.66 -2.17 -1.96
CA TYR A 216 -12.22 -0.81 -2.03
C TYR A 216 -12.66 -0.40 -3.44
N TYR A 217 -11.83 -0.72 -4.46
CA TYR A 217 -12.04 -0.28 -5.85
C TYR A 217 -12.53 -1.40 -6.79
N CYS A 218 -12.98 -2.56 -6.29
CA CYS A 218 -13.54 -3.61 -7.15
C CYS A 218 -14.82 -3.11 -7.87
N PRO A 219 -14.86 -3.08 -9.22
CA PRO A 219 -16.08 -2.79 -9.96
C PRO A 219 -17.22 -3.73 -9.56
N THR A 220 -18.43 -3.20 -9.45
CA THR A 220 -19.64 -3.94 -9.04
C THR A 220 -19.88 -5.27 -9.76
N VAL A 221 -19.43 -5.41 -11.01
CA VAL A 221 -19.52 -6.65 -11.81
C VAL A 221 -18.58 -7.78 -11.39
N LEU A 222 -17.49 -7.46 -10.69
CA LEU A 222 -16.49 -8.42 -10.20
C LEU A 222 -16.70 -8.76 -8.70
N GLN A 223 -17.62 -8.05 -8.04
CA GLN A 223 -18.04 -8.36 -6.67
C GLN A 223 -19.02 -9.54 -6.66
N PRO A 224 -19.03 -10.38 -5.59
CA PRO A 224 -18.11 -10.38 -4.46
C PRO A 224 -16.82 -11.18 -4.71
N TRP A 225 -16.70 -11.87 -5.86
CA TRP A 225 -15.70 -12.91 -6.09
C TRP A 225 -14.25 -12.42 -6.05
N MET A 226 -13.93 -11.28 -6.68
CA MET A 226 -12.54 -10.78 -6.71
C MET A 226 -12.03 -10.32 -5.32
N PRO A 227 -12.80 -9.56 -4.51
CA PRO A 227 -12.44 -9.27 -3.11
C PRO A 227 -12.23 -10.51 -2.25
N VAL A 228 -13.12 -11.51 -2.35
CA VAL A 228 -12.99 -12.77 -1.57
C VAL A 228 -11.72 -13.50 -1.95
N PHE A 229 -11.47 -13.71 -3.26
CA PHE A 229 -10.29 -14.43 -3.72
C PHE A 229 -8.99 -13.68 -3.44
N GLY A 230 -8.96 -12.35 -3.65
CA GLY A 230 -7.83 -11.50 -3.29
C GLY A 230 -7.50 -11.57 -1.80
N THR A 231 -8.50 -11.49 -0.93
CA THR A 231 -8.32 -11.59 0.53
C THR A 231 -7.76 -12.95 0.94
N LEU A 232 -8.26 -14.05 0.37
CA LEU A 232 -7.74 -15.39 0.63
C LEU A 232 -6.27 -15.54 0.18
N LEU A 233 -5.90 -14.99 -0.97
CA LEU A 233 -4.50 -14.95 -1.42
C LEU A 233 -3.62 -14.10 -0.50
N GLY A 234 -4.09 -12.94 -0.03
CA GLY A 234 -3.36 -12.10 0.91
C GLY A 234 -3.11 -12.78 2.25
N ILE A 235 -4.13 -13.43 2.84
CA ILE A 235 -3.99 -14.21 4.07
C ILE A 235 -3.02 -15.38 3.87
N SER A 236 -3.15 -16.11 2.75
CA SER A 236 -2.25 -17.23 2.41
C SER A 236 -0.80 -16.77 2.25
N SER A 237 -0.58 -15.63 1.59
CA SER A 237 0.74 -15.01 1.45
C SER A 237 1.39 -14.74 2.81
N ILE A 238 0.67 -14.08 3.72
CA ILE A 238 1.20 -13.74 5.05
C ILE A 238 1.52 -15.00 5.86
N ALA A 239 0.65 -16.02 5.79
CA ALA A 239 0.92 -17.31 6.40
C ALA A 239 2.19 -17.97 5.82
N PHE A 240 2.37 -17.96 4.50
CA PHE A 240 3.56 -18.53 3.86
C PHE A 240 4.86 -17.76 4.17
N VAL A 241 4.83 -16.43 4.31
CA VAL A 241 5.96 -15.61 4.77
C VAL A 241 6.44 -16.07 6.15
N ILE A 242 5.50 -16.28 7.09
CA ILE A 242 5.81 -16.72 8.46
C ILE A 242 6.30 -18.19 8.45
N ILE A 243 5.59 -19.10 7.77
CA ILE A 243 5.92 -20.54 7.73
C ILE A 243 7.28 -20.82 7.04
N SER A 244 7.66 -20.01 6.05
CA SER A 244 8.97 -20.12 5.39
C SER A 244 10.14 -19.53 6.19
N ARG A 245 9.82 -18.81 7.28
CA ARG A 245 10.73 -17.94 8.03
C ARG A 245 11.45 -16.94 7.10
N GLN A 246 10.69 -16.24 6.26
CA GLN A 246 11.17 -15.08 5.49
C GLN A 246 11.31 -13.83 6.37
N HIS A 247 10.38 -13.65 7.32
CA HIS A 247 10.31 -12.55 8.29
C HIS A 247 9.78 -13.06 9.63
N TYR A 248 10.02 -12.33 10.71
CA TYR A 248 9.36 -12.59 11.99
C TYR A 248 7.86 -12.21 11.91
N THR A 249 7.07 -12.82 12.79
CA THR A 249 5.62 -12.54 12.93
C THR A 249 5.38 -11.06 13.25
N ILE A 250 6.25 -10.44 14.04
CA ILE A 250 6.16 -9.02 14.39
C ILE A 250 6.31 -8.10 13.17
N ASP A 251 7.18 -8.43 12.22
CA ASP A 251 7.38 -7.63 10.99
C ASP A 251 6.12 -7.65 10.11
N CYS A 252 5.42 -8.78 10.11
CA CYS A 252 4.15 -8.95 9.43
C CYS A 252 3.04 -8.14 10.13
N ILE A 253 2.97 -8.18 11.46
CA ILE A 253 2.00 -7.38 12.25
C ILE A 253 2.20 -5.88 12.02
N ILE A 254 3.44 -5.37 12.09
CA ILE A 254 3.73 -3.95 11.85
C ILE A 254 3.37 -3.56 10.41
N SER A 255 3.70 -4.41 9.41
CA SER A 255 3.30 -4.18 8.01
C SER A 255 1.79 -4.13 7.81
N ILE A 256 1.01 -5.02 8.45
CA ILE A 256 -0.46 -4.98 8.41
C ILE A 256 -0.96 -3.67 9.00
N LEU A 257 -0.55 -3.33 10.23
CA LEU A 257 -1.05 -2.18 10.96
C LEU A 257 -0.78 -0.86 10.24
N ILE A 258 0.47 -0.61 9.81
CA ILE A 258 0.84 0.66 9.17
C ILE A 258 0.20 0.77 7.78
N THR A 259 0.10 -0.34 7.02
CA THR A 259 -0.58 -0.33 5.72
C THR A 259 -2.07 -0.01 5.87
N LEU A 260 -2.76 -0.62 6.83
CA LEU A 260 -4.18 -0.34 7.10
C LEU A 260 -4.40 1.10 7.61
N ILE A 261 -3.57 1.58 8.54
CA ILE A 261 -3.66 2.95 9.07
C ILE A 261 -3.43 3.98 7.96
N LEU A 262 -2.39 3.81 7.14
CA LEU A 262 -2.09 4.74 6.05
C LEU A 262 -3.19 4.70 4.98
N PHE A 263 -3.68 3.51 4.62
CA PHE A 263 -4.77 3.36 3.66
C PHE A 263 -6.05 4.05 4.17
N ALA A 264 -6.45 3.83 5.42
CA ALA A 264 -7.64 4.43 6.02
C ALA A 264 -7.48 5.96 6.16
N TRP A 265 -6.31 6.43 6.61
CA TRP A 265 -6.01 7.87 6.71
C TRP A 265 -6.10 8.56 5.35
N TYR A 266 -5.47 8.00 4.33
CA TYR A 266 -5.47 8.56 2.98
C TYR A 266 -6.86 8.57 2.36
N HIS A 267 -7.62 7.47 2.48
CA HIS A 267 -8.98 7.39 1.96
C HIS A 267 -9.97 8.25 2.74
N SER A 268 -9.69 8.58 4.00
CA SER A 268 -10.45 9.60 4.75
C SER A 268 -10.05 11.02 4.32
N TRP A 269 -8.77 11.26 4.04
CA TRP A 269 -8.24 12.57 3.64
C TRP A 269 -8.87 13.06 2.33
N ILE A 270 -8.99 12.20 1.32
CA ILE A 270 -9.62 12.52 0.01
C ILE A 270 -11.15 12.74 0.04
N MET A 271 -11.81 12.51 1.18
CA MET A 271 -13.25 12.80 1.31
C MET A 271 -13.52 14.29 1.57
N VAL A 272 -12.49 15.04 1.97
CA VAL A 272 -12.55 16.47 2.28
C VAL A 272 -11.76 17.24 1.22
N GLU A 273 -12.21 18.45 0.87
CA GLU A 273 -11.46 19.32 -0.04
C GLU A 273 -10.22 19.93 0.66
N HIS A 274 -9.08 19.93 -0.03
CA HIS A 274 -7.83 20.47 0.52
C HIS A 274 -7.19 21.46 -0.44
N HIS A 275 -7.01 22.70 0.02
CA HIS A 275 -6.22 23.69 -0.69
C HIS A 275 -4.73 23.67 -0.28
N TYR A 276 -3.87 24.12 -1.19
CA TYR A 276 -2.44 24.35 -0.95
C TYR A 276 -2.19 25.26 0.24
N SER A 277 -1.04 25.10 0.90
CA SER A 277 -0.60 25.97 1.99
C SER A 277 0.84 26.41 1.81
N ASN A 278 1.10 27.72 1.94
CA ASN A 278 2.42 28.31 1.74
C ASN A 278 3.41 28.05 2.89
N LYS A 279 3.04 27.30 3.93
CA LYS A 279 3.94 26.96 5.05
C LYS A 279 4.74 25.69 4.72
N TRP A 280 6.06 25.74 4.89
CA TRP A 280 6.96 24.60 4.68
C TRP A 280 6.59 23.34 5.49
N THR A 281 5.97 23.51 6.66
CA THR A 281 5.42 22.42 7.50
C THR A 281 4.33 21.59 6.81
N HIS A 282 3.76 22.08 5.71
CA HIS A 282 2.72 21.41 4.94
C HIS A 282 3.22 20.83 3.61
N LEU A 283 4.54 20.61 3.44
CA LEU A 283 5.12 20.00 2.24
C LEU A 283 4.39 18.72 1.81
N LEU A 284 4.19 17.77 2.74
CA LEU A 284 3.48 16.51 2.47
C LEU A 284 2.02 16.75 2.04
N LYS A 285 1.33 17.71 2.67
CA LYS A 285 -0.03 18.11 2.27
C LYS A 285 -0.03 18.65 0.85
N ASN A 286 0.89 19.56 0.51
CA ASN A 286 0.97 20.16 -0.82
C ASN A 286 1.26 19.12 -1.91
N ILE A 287 2.10 18.12 -1.62
CA ILE A 287 2.34 16.98 -2.51
C ILE A 287 1.04 16.20 -2.74
N LEU A 288 0.29 15.90 -1.67
CA LEU A 288 -0.99 15.19 -1.80
C LEU A 288 -2.06 16.00 -2.55
N VAL A 289 -2.14 17.31 -2.29
CA VAL A 289 -3.03 18.23 -3.02
C VAL A 289 -2.68 18.23 -4.50
N TYR A 290 -1.40 18.32 -4.89
CA TYR A 290 -0.99 18.27 -6.30
C TYR A 290 -1.47 17.00 -7.03
N PHE A 291 -1.42 15.85 -6.36
CA PHE A 291 -1.91 14.62 -6.97
C PHE A 291 -3.43 14.57 -7.07
N GLU A 292 -4.18 15.13 -6.12
CA GLU A 292 -5.66 15.03 -6.09
C GLU A 292 -6.44 16.27 -6.58
N GLU A 293 -5.81 17.42 -6.84
CA GLU A 293 -6.46 18.71 -7.21
C GLU A 293 -7.43 18.65 -8.43
N ASN A 294 -7.30 17.66 -9.30
CA ASN A 294 -8.16 17.47 -10.48
C ASN A 294 -9.22 16.37 -10.28
N VAL A 295 -9.34 15.82 -9.07
CA VAL A 295 -10.29 14.75 -8.73
C VAL A 295 -11.33 15.32 -7.77
N PRO A 296 -12.64 15.21 -8.07
CA PRO A 296 -13.68 15.70 -7.17
C PRO A 296 -13.63 14.94 -5.84
N PRO A 297 -13.83 15.61 -4.70
CA PRO A 297 -13.78 14.99 -3.38
C PRO A 297 -14.86 13.91 -3.21
N GLY A 298 -14.54 12.91 -2.38
CA GLY A 298 -15.43 11.79 -2.08
C GLY A 298 -15.06 10.49 -2.80
N LEU A 299 -15.99 9.54 -2.77
CA LEU A 299 -15.80 8.19 -3.30
C LEU A 299 -15.83 8.19 -4.84
N LEU A 300 -14.97 7.38 -5.47
CA LEU A 300 -15.05 7.10 -6.90
C LEU A 300 -16.18 6.07 -7.16
N PRO A 301 -16.95 6.20 -8.25
CA PRO A 301 -17.96 5.20 -8.60
C PRO A 301 -17.28 3.88 -8.99
N ASN A 302 -17.65 2.79 -8.32
CA ASN A 302 -17.11 1.43 -8.58
C ASN A 302 -17.70 0.81 -9.86
N ASP A 303 -17.52 1.51 -10.98
CA ASP A 303 -17.98 1.16 -12.32
C ASP A 303 -16.84 0.64 -13.21
N SER A 304 -17.18 -0.33 -14.06
CA SER A 304 -16.24 -0.92 -15.01
C SER A 304 -16.09 -0.03 -16.25
N ALA A 305 -14.84 0.18 -16.70
CA ALA A 305 -14.53 0.88 -17.95
C ALA A 305 -15.10 0.19 -19.20
N LEU A 306 -15.29 -1.14 -19.16
CA LEU A 306 -15.91 -1.89 -20.27
C LEU A 306 -17.45 -1.93 -20.12
N PRO A 307 -18.23 -1.27 -21.01
CA PRO A 307 -19.69 -1.28 -20.93
C PRO A 307 -20.29 -2.68 -21.18
N ASN A 308 -19.63 -3.50 -22.00
CA ASN A 308 -20.11 -4.84 -22.33
C ASN A 308 -19.95 -5.87 -21.20
N LEU A 309 -19.07 -5.64 -20.22
CA LEU A 309 -18.80 -6.62 -19.15
C LEU A 309 -20.04 -6.82 -18.25
N LYS A 310 -20.81 -5.75 -17.99
CA LYS A 310 -22.14 -5.81 -17.34
C LYS A 310 -23.14 -6.66 -18.12
N ARG A 311 -23.05 -6.71 -19.45
CA ARG A 311 -24.00 -7.45 -20.31
C ARG A 311 -23.63 -8.93 -20.38
N THR A 312 -22.36 -9.27 -20.59
CA THR A 312 -21.92 -10.66 -20.71
C THR A 312 -22.12 -11.44 -19.41
N PHE A 313 -21.64 -10.93 -18.26
CA PHE A 313 -21.81 -11.63 -16.97
C PHE A 313 -23.27 -11.80 -16.56
N ARG A 314 -24.13 -10.81 -16.84
CA ARG A 314 -25.55 -10.88 -16.50
C ARG A 314 -26.30 -11.87 -17.40
N ILE A 315 -25.94 -11.96 -18.68
CA ILE A 315 -26.50 -12.96 -19.59
C ILE A 315 -26.00 -14.36 -19.19
N ASP A 316 -24.70 -14.58 -19.02
CA ASP A 316 -24.17 -15.91 -18.65
C ASP A 316 -24.71 -16.39 -17.30
N PHE A 317 -24.82 -15.52 -16.29
CA PHE A 317 -25.36 -15.92 -14.99
C PHE A 317 -26.84 -16.33 -15.07
N PHE A 318 -27.68 -15.53 -15.73
CA PHE A 318 -29.10 -15.89 -15.91
C PHE A 318 -29.28 -17.10 -16.84
N THR A 319 -28.56 -17.18 -17.96
CA THR A 319 -28.67 -18.31 -18.88
C THR A 319 -28.16 -19.62 -18.24
N LYS A 320 -27.12 -19.58 -17.41
CA LYS A 320 -26.55 -20.78 -16.79
C LYS A 320 -27.28 -21.27 -15.53
N TYR A 321 -27.97 -20.38 -14.79
CA TYR A 321 -28.68 -20.76 -13.55
C TYR A 321 -30.22 -20.70 -13.63
N PHE A 322 -30.81 -19.88 -14.50
CA PHE A 322 -32.27 -19.78 -14.65
C PHE A 322 -32.84 -20.55 -15.85
N THR A 323 -32.01 -21.11 -16.74
CA THR A 323 -32.48 -22.03 -17.81
C THR A 323 -32.60 -23.47 -17.29
N ILE A 324 -33.39 -23.66 -16.22
CA ILE A 324 -33.91 -24.99 -15.88
C ILE A 324 -34.89 -25.35 -17.00
N ARG A 325 -34.64 -26.47 -17.68
CA ARG A 325 -35.47 -26.99 -18.77
C ARG A 325 -36.95 -27.01 -18.36
N ARG A 326 -37.78 -26.46 -19.23
CA ARG A 326 -39.20 -26.80 -19.31
C ARG A 326 -39.38 -28.02 -20.21
#